data_AF-G4M3Y2-F1
#
_entry.id   AF-G4M3Y2-F1
#
_cell.length_a   1.000
_cell.length_b   1.000
_cell.length_c   1.000
_cell.angle_alpha   90.00
_cell.angle_beta   90.00
_cell.angle_gamma   90.00
#
_symmetry.space_group_name_H-M   'P 1'
#
loop_
_entity.id
_entity.type
_entity.pdbx_description
1 polymer ?
#
loop_
_entity_poly.entity_id
_entity_poly.type
_entity_poly.pdbx_seq_one_letter_code
_entity_poly.pdbx_strand_id
1 'polypeptide(L)'
;MRVANDGTWDLYLTGYGWHIDGYDDSSNLNANSWGDGAGKHWTDANGNQDILFAFAFLDSHKNIQPIGGYFAGFTARSDVAHYLPVPLALPIGSVRYQRASVMATFIPRIPGINKGDVAFFWGRYEF
;
A
#
# COMPACT_ATOMS: atom_id res chain seq x y z
N MET A 1 -0.70 21.85 -1.38
CA MET A 1 -1.57 20.66 -1.56
C MET A 1 -2.74 20.76 -0.58
N ARG A 2 -3.99 20.69 -1.05
CA ARG A 2 -5.19 20.88 -0.21
C ARG A 2 -5.32 19.82 0.89
N VAL A 3 -5.05 18.56 0.56
CA VAL A 3 -5.04 17.45 1.53
C VAL A 3 -4.09 17.65 2.71
N ALA A 4 -2.94 18.31 2.49
CA ALA A 4 -1.95 18.52 3.54
C ALA A 4 -2.46 19.50 4.61
N ASN A 5 -3.22 20.52 4.22
CA ASN A 5 -3.77 21.52 5.13
C ASN A 5 -5.15 21.10 5.66
N ASP A 6 -6.06 20.73 4.76
CA ASP A 6 -7.50 20.59 5.04
C ASP A 6 -7.96 19.12 5.17
N GLY A 7 -7.07 18.16 4.96
CA GLY A 7 -7.43 16.73 5.05
C GLY A 7 -7.68 16.26 6.48
N THR A 8 -8.43 15.17 6.63
CA THR A 8 -8.60 14.45 7.89
C THR A 8 -7.42 13.51 8.12
N TRP A 9 -7.00 13.31 9.37
CA TRP A 9 -5.93 12.38 9.70
C TRP A 9 -6.37 10.93 9.62
N ASP A 10 -5.48 10.09 9.11
CA ASP A 10 -5.66 8.66 8.98
C ASP A 10 -4.50 7.91 9.63
N LEU A 11 -4.84 6.83 10.34
CA LEU A 11 -3.90 5.79 10.73
C LEU A 11 -4.01 4.64 9.72
N TYR A 12 -2.86 4.15 9.23
CA TYR A 12 -2.77 2.99 8.36
C TYR A 12 -2.14 1.82 9.10
N LEU A 13 -2.77 0.65 8.97
CA LEU A 13 -2.26 -0.62 9.50
C LEU A 13 -2.18 -1.61 8.36
N THR A 14 -0.95 -1.95 7.96
CA THR A 14 -0.66 -2.94 6.92
C THR A 14 -0.56 -4.33 7.54
N GLY A 15 -0.94 -5.39 6.81
CA GLY A 15 -0.89 -6.72 7.39
C GLY A 15 -0.94 -7.91 6.45
N TYR A 16 -1.33 -7.75 5.17
CA TYR A 16 -1.54 -8.92 4.32
C TYR A 16 -1.20 -8.69 2.85
N GLY A 17 -0.28 -9.50 2.32
CA GLY A 17 0.01 -9.62 0.89
C GLY A 17 -0.41 -11.00 0.38
N TRP A 18 -1.24 -11.05 -0.66
CA TRP A 18 -1.71 -12.29 -1.29
C TRP A 18 -1.20 -12.37 -2.74
N HIS A 19 -0.45 -13.43 -3.05
CA HIS A 19 -0.11 -13.80 -4.43
C HIS A 19 -1.31 -14.39 -5.20
N ILE A 20 -1.67 -13.79 -6.34
CA ILE A 20 -2.83 -14.18 -7.15
C ILE A 20 -2.52 -15.37 -8.08
N ASP A 21 -1.24 -15.64 -8.39
CA ASP A 21 -0.84 -16.79 -9.20
C ASP A 21 -0.47 -18.01 -8.32
N GLY A 22 -1.11 -19.15 -8.59
CA GLY A 22 -0.95 -20.42 -7.88
C GLY A 22 0.36 -21.15 -8.19
N TYR A 23 1.50 -20.50 -8.01
CA TYR A 23 2.80 -21.16 -8.11
C TYR A 23 3.07 -22.03 -6.88
N ASP A 24 3.26 -23.33 -7.14
CA ASP A 24 3.77 -24.37 -6.24
C ASP A 24 5.09 -23.95 -5.59
N ASP A 25 5.03 -23.38 -4.39
CA ASP A 25 5.89 -23.73 -3.24
C ASP A 25 5.46 -22.89 -2.02
N SER A 26 4.39 -23.33 -1.34
CA SER A 26 3.76 -22.62 -0.22
C SER A 26 4.47 -22.79 1.13
N SER A 27 5.76 -23.17 1.15
CA SER A 27 6.43 -23.60 2.38
C SER A 27 7.35 -22.57 3.04
N ASN A 28 7.63 -21.39 2.47
CA ASN A 28 8.54 -20.42 3.12
C ASN A 28 8.32 -18.92 2.84
N LEU A 29 7.16 -18.50 2.29
CA LEU A 29 6.89 -17.06 2.08
C LEU A 29 5.91 -16.55 3.13
N ASN A 30 6.42 -15.71 4.04
CA ASN A 30 5.62 -15.04 5.06
C ASN A 30 4.71 -13.98 4.40
N ALA A 31 3.42 -14.28 4.26
CA ALA A 31 2.38 -13.38 3.71
C ALA A 31 2.05 -12.19 4.64
N ASN A 32 2.59 -12.18 5.85
CA ASN A 32 2.32 -11.16 6.85
C ASN A 32 3.28 -9.97 6.69
N SER A 33 2.80 -8.95 5.98
CA SER A 33 3.48 -7.65 5.84
C SER A 33 2.99 -6.67 6.88
N TRP A 34 3.33 -6.90 8.14
CA TRP A 34 2.94 -6.03 9.24
C TRP A 34 3.71 -4.70 9.19
N GLY A 35 3.00 -3.62 9.48
CA GLY A 35 3.53 -2.27 9.43
C GLY A 35 2.47 -1.24 9.71
N ASP A 36 2.91 -0.02 9.95
CA ASP A 36 2.07 1.10 10.37
C ASP A 36 2.47 2.38 9.63
N GLY A 37 1.55 3.33 9.65
CA GLY A 37 1.84 4.67 9.21
C GLY A 37 0.65 5.60 9.32
N ALA A 38 0.82 6.79 8.76
CA ALA A 38 -0.14 7.86 8.90
C ALA A 38 -0.26 8.64 7.59
N GLY A 39 -1.36 9.38 7.48
CA GLY A 39 -1.56 10.25 6.35
C GLY A 39 -2.77 11.14 6.54
N LYS A 40 -3.12 11.82 5.46
CA LYS A 40 -4.31 12.62 5.37
C LYS A 40 -5.07 12.27 4.11
N HIS A 41 -6.39 12.25 4.21
CA HIS A 41 -7.25 12.21 3.04
C HIS A 41 -8.17 13.43 3.01
N TRP A 42 -8.56 13.83 1.80
CA TRP A 42 -9.56 14.83 1.56
C TRP A 42 -10.53 14.30 0.51
N THR A 43 -11.83 14.44 0.77
CA THR A 43 -12.89 13.99 -0.15
C THR A 43 -13.61 15.20 -0.72
N ASP A 44 -13.74 15.27 -2.05
CA ASP A 44 -14.47 16.35 -2.71
C ASP A 44 -15.99 16.13 -2.68
N ALA A 45 -16.76 17.11 -3.18
CA ALA A 45 -18.22 17.03 -3.23
C ALA A 45 -18.76 15.94 -4.18
N ASN A 46 -17.92 15.44 -5.10
CA ASN A 46 -18.25 14.37 -6.04
C ASN A 46 -17.85 12.98 -5.49
N GLY A 47 -17.20 12.91 -4.32
CA GLY A 47 -16.73 11.68 -3.71
C GLY A 47 -15.31 11.26 -4.12
N ASN A 48 -14.57 12.08 -4.87
CA ASN A 48 -13.18 11.80 -5.21
C ASN A 48 -12.27 12.00 -4.00
N GLN A 49 -11.27 11.14 -3.83
CA GLN A 49 -10.34 11.20 -2.70
C GLN A 49 -8.93 11.58 -3.15
N ASP A 50 -8.40 12.64 -2.54
CA ASP A 50 -6.97 12.94 -2.52
C ASP A 50 -6.38 12.35 -1.25
N ILE A 51 -5.36 11.50 -1.38
CA ILE A 51 -4.74 10.82 -0.24
C ILE A 51 -3.24 11.08 -0.26
N LEU A 52 -2.73 11.65 0.83
CA LEU A 52 -1.31 11.75 1.15
C LEU A 52 -1.01 10.76 2.26
N PHE A 53 -0.10 9.82 2.04
CA PHE A 53 0.18 8.79 3.03
C PHE A 53 1.66 8.43 3.08
N ALA A 54 2.10 7.95 4.24
CA ALA A 54 3.39 7.31 4.43
C ALA A 54 3.25 6.20 5.48
N PHE A 55 3.76 5.01 5.15
CA PHE A 55 3.82 3.88 6.07
C PHE A 55 5.06 3.04 5.78
N ALA A 56 5.47 2.23 6.77
CA ALA A 56 6.54 1.26 6.60
C ALA A 56 6.02 -0.13 7.00
N PHE A 57 6.41 -1.16 6.26
CA PHE A 57 6.03 -2.54 6.55
C PHE A 57 7.21 -3.48 6.36
N LEU A 58 7.12 -4.66 6.96
CA LEU A 58 8.11 -5.72 6.80
C LEU A 58 7.80 -6.56 5.57
N ASP A 59 8.83 -6.92 4.81
CA ASP A 59 8.70 -7.91 3.75
C ASP A 59 8.81 -9.35 4.25
N SER A 60 8.73 -10.31 3.33
CA SER A 60 8.83 -11.74 3.63
C SER A 60 10.15 -12.15 4.31
N HIS A 61 11.18 -11.31 4.23
CA HIS A 61 12.50 -11.50 4.85
C HIS A 61 12.72 -10.61 6.10
N LYS A 62 11.66 -9.97 6.62
CA LYS A 62 11.68 -9.07 7.78
C LYS A 62 12.51 -7.80 7.59
N ASN A 63 12.68 -7.34 6.35
CA ASN A 63 13.31 -6.05 6.09
C ASN A 63 12.26 -4.93 6.04
N ILE A 64 12.61 -3.77 6.59
CA ILE A 64 11.74 -2.58 6.57
C ILE A 64 11.63 -2.06 5.13
N GLN A 65 10.41 -1.84 4.66
CA GLN A 65 10.08 -1.26 3.37
C GLN A 65 9.20 -0.02 3.58
N PRO A 66 9.73 1.19 3.29
CA PRO A 66 8.92 2.41 3.30
C PRO A 66 8.10 2.53 2.02
N ILE A 67 6.84 2.94 2.15
CA ILE A 67 5.98 3.41 1.07
C ILE A 67 5.42 4.77 1.46
N GLY A 68 5.42 5.70 0.51
CA GLY A 68 4.69 6.95 0.66
C GLY A 68 4.23 7.48 -0.68
N GLY A 69 3.15 8.23 -0.71
CA GLY A 69 2.57 8.68 -1.97
C GLY A 69 1.50 9.74 -1.85
N TYR A 70 1.25 10.39 -3.00
CA TYR A 70 0.12 11.26 -3.26
C TYR A 70 -0.51 10.83 -4.59
N PHE A 71 -1.57 10.01 -4.53
CA PHE A 71 -2.26 9.38 -5.68
C PHE A 71 -1.39 8.46 -6.59
N ALA A 72 -0.14 8.81 -6.85
CA ALA A 72 0.97 7.95 -7.25
C ALA A 72 2.00 7.90 -6.11
N GLY A 73 2.54 6.71 -5.84
CA GLY A 73 3.45 6.48 -4.73
C GLY A 73 4.88 6.22 -5.19
N PHE A 74 5.81 6.35 -4.25
CA PHE A 74 7.13 5.76 -4.36
C PHE A 74 7.17 4.54 -3.46
N THR A 75 7.73 3.46 -3.99
CA THR A 75 8.00 2.24 -3.23
C THR A 75 9.47 1.87 -3.36
N ALA A 76 10.07 1.43 -2.26
CA ALA A 76 11.40 0.84 -2.24
C ALA A 76 11.29 -0.55 -1.64
N ARG A 77 11.48 -1.58 -2.46
CA ARG A 77 11.34 -2.98 -2.05
C ARG A 77 12.56 -3.78 -2.43
N SER A 78 12.86 -4.82 -1.64
CA SER A 78 13.99 -5.73 -1.93
C SER A 78 13.81 -6.48 -3.26
N ASP A 79 12.57 -6.78 -3.64
CA ASP A 79 12.15 -7.49 -4.85
C ASP A 79 11.84 -6.58 -6.05
N VAL A 80 11.94 -5.25 -5.88
CA VAL A 80 11.71 -4.27 -6.94
C VAL A 80 12.92 -3.35 -7.05
N ALA A 81 13.71 -3.52 -8.12
CA ALA A 81 14.89 -2.67 -8.41
C ALA A 81 15.87 -2.51 -7.21
N HIS A 82 15.94 -3.49 -6.31
CA HIS A 82 16.85 -3.55 -5.16
C HIS A 82 16.89 -2.27 -4.29
N TYR A 83 15.75 -1.92 -3.68
CA TYR A 83 15.58 -0.73 -2.82
C TYR A 83 15.73 0.63 -3.50
N LEU A 84 15.93 0.68 -4.82
CA LEU A 84 15.83 1.94 -5.53
C LEU A 84 14.38 2.45 -5.46
N PRO A 85 14.13 3.71 -5.06
CA PRO A 85 12.77 4.24 -5.00
C PRO A 85 12.21 4.34 -6.42
N VAL A 86 11.18 3.55 -6.73
CA VAL A 86 10.53 3.52 -8.04
C VAL A 86 9.18 4.23 -7.95
N PRO A 87 8.88 5.20 -8.86
CA PRO A 87 7.53 5.75 -8.97
C PRO A 87 6.56 4.69 -9.48
N LEU A 88 5.44 4.52 -8.80
CA LEU A 88 4.44 3.51 -9.14
C LEU A 88 3.03 4.08 -9.01
N ALA A 89 2.29 4.04 -10.12
CA ALA A 89 0.87 4.30 -10.15
C ALA A 89 0.14 2.95 -10.10
N LEU A 90 -0.60 2.71 -9.03
CA LEU A 90 -1.35 1.47 -8.84
C LEU A 90 -2.85 1.76 -8.71
N PRO A 91 -3.72 0.85 -9.17
CA PRO A 91 -5.12 0.92 -8.81
C PRO A 91 -5.27 0.68 -7.30
N ILE A 92 -6.04 1.53 -6.63
CA ILE A 92 -6.41 1.36 -5.22
C ILE A 92 -7.93 1.20 -5.15
N GLY A 93 -8.38 0.09 -4.57
CA GLY A 93 -9.77 -0.13 -4.20
C GLY A 93 -9.94 0.04 -2.69
N SER A 94 -11.11 0.52 -2.25
CA SER A 94 -11.43 0.59 -0.82
C SER A 94 -12.90 0.34 -0.52
N VAL A 95 -13.16 -0.31 0.61
CA VAL A 95 -14.50 -0.44 1.19
C VAL A 95 -14.48 0.24 2.56
N ARG A 96 -15.42 1.17 2.77
CA ARG A 96 -15.50 2.01 3.97
C ARG A 96 -16.74 1.66 4.78
N TYR A 97 -16.56 1.54 6.10
CA TYR A 97 -17.64 1.52 7.08
C TYR A 97 -17.35 2.56 8.17
N GLN A 98 -18.13 3.64 8.20
CA GLN A 98 -17.95 4.76 9.12
C GLN A 98 -16.53 5.37 9.02
N ARG A 99 -15.72 5.28 10.08
CA ARG A 99 -14.34 5.80 10.12
C ARG A 99 -13.28 4.76 9.75
N ALA A 100 -13.69 3.49 9.60
CA ALA A 100 -12.80 2.41 9.21
C ALA A 100 -12.93 2.12 7.72
N SER A 101 -11.80 1.87 7.05
CA SER A 101 -11.78 1.37 5.68
C SER A 101 -10.82 0.21 5.54
N VAL A 102 -11.18 -0.76 4.70
CA VAL A 102 -10.27 -1.76 4.18
C VAL A 102 -9.88 -1.32 2.77
N MET A 103 -8.58 -1.27 2.51
CA MET A 103 -8.01 -0.82 1.25
C MET A 103 -7.16 -1.93 0.64
N ALA A 104 -7.11 -1.97 -0.69
CA ALA A 104 -6.34 -2.95 -1.42
C ALA A 104 -5.72 -2.33 -2.68
N THR A 105 -4.56 -2.83 -3.07
CA THR A 105 -3.93 -2.51 -4.35
C THR A 105 -3.42 -3.77 -5.01
N PHE A 106 -3.28 -3.74 -6.33
CA PHE A 106 -2.75 -4.84 -7.11
C PHE A 106 -1.44 -4.41 -7.76
N ILE A 107 -0.36 -5.15 -7.46
CA ILE A 107 0.95 -4.95 -8.07
C ILE A 107 1.11 -5.97 -9.19
N PRO A 108 0.99 -5.54 -10.46
CA PRO A 108 1.10 -6.44 -11.60
C PRO A 108 2.55 -6.91 -11.80
N ARG A 109 2.68 -8.05 -12.47
CA ARG A 109 3.96 -8.54 -12.97
C ARG A 109 4.51 -7.59 -14.01
N ILE A 110 5.74 -7.12 -13.81
CA ILE A 110 6.49 -6.39 -14.84
C ILE A 110 7.73 -7.21 -15.23
N PRO A 111 7.76 -7.81 -16.43
CA PRO A 111 8.89 -8.61 -16.90
C PRO A 111 10.22 -7.85 -16.76
N GLY A 112 11.19 -8.47 -16.09
CA GLY A 112 12.53 -7.91 -15.88
C GLY A 112 12.67 -6.92 -14.71
N ILE A 113 11.57 -6.52 -14.04
CA ILE A 113 11.59 -5.57 -12.92
C ILE A 113 11.14 -6.22 -11.61
N ASN A 114 10.07 -7.02 -11.66
CA ASN A 114 9.54 -7.72 -10.50
C ASN A 114 9.00 -9.09 -10.88
N LYS A 115 8.86 -9.97 -9.88
CA LYS A 115 8.18 -11.27 -10.02
C LYS A 115 6.70 -11.19 -9.61
N GLY A 116 6.15 -9.99 -9.55
CA GLY A 116 4.89 -9.68 -8.84
C GLY A 116 3.66 -10.28 -9.51
N ASP A 117 2.68 -10.63 -8.68
CA ASP A 117 1.27 -10.80 -8.98
C ASP A 117 0.57 -10.77 -7.61
N VAL A 118 0.62 -9.61 -6.95
CA VAL A 118 0.34 -9.49 -5.50
C VAL A 118 -0.76 -8.49 -5.26
N ALA A 119 -1.82 -8.94 -4.58
CA ALA A 119 -2.78 -8.06 -3.92
C ALA A 119 -2.26 -7.70 -2.52
N PHE A 120 -2.14 -6.42 -2.22
CA PHE A 120 -1.72 -5.92 -0.92
C PHE A 120 -2.89 -5.23 -0.23
N PHE A 121 -3.13 -5.57 1.03
CA PHE A 121 -4.26 -5.11 1.83
C PHE A 121 -3.80 -4.37 3.08
N TRP A 122 -4.51 -3.30 3.42
CA TRP A 122 -4.29 -2.54 4.63
C TRP A 122 -5.59 -1.96 5.19
N GLY A 123 -5.63 -1.77 6.51
CA GLY A 123 -6.68 -1.04 7.20
C GLY A 123 -6.35 0.45 7.28
N ARG A 124 -7.39 1.28 7.23
CA ARG A 124 -7.34 2.73 7.48
C ARG A 124 -8.34 3.10 8.55
N TYR A 125 -7.95 3.95 9.49
CA TYR A 125 -8.84 4.53 10.49
C TYR A 125 -8.73 6.05 10.52
N GLU A 126 -9.84 6.74 10.34
CA GLU A 126 -9.97 8.21 10.33
C GLU A 126 -10.22 8.75 11.75
N PHE A 127 -9.47 9.78 12.17
CA PHE A 127 -9.62 10.43 13.48
C PHE A 127 -9.49 11.95 13.48
#